data_AF-M2PX77-F1
#
_entry.id   AF-M2PX77-F1
#
_cell.length_a   1.000
_cell.length_b   1.000
_cell.length_c   1.000
_cell.angle_alpha   90.00
_cell.angle_beta   90.00
_cell.angle_gamma   90.00
#
_symmetry.space_group_name_H-M   'P 1'
#
loop_
_entity.id
_entity.type
_entity.pdbx_description
1 polymer ?
#
loop_
_entity_poly.entity_id
_entity_poly.type
_entity_poly.pdbx_seq_one_letter_code
_entity_poly.pdbx_strand_id
1 'polypeptide(L)'
;MPPYVLAAQAGGAVRHLCRRMRNGEPASPTDLCRTLGALQQLAGDLAHVLPGLQEQLEASLLAGRIGTGETAGEAWDKVADVGHALAQAHASSLVMATELRASQRVLGELASS
;
A
#
# COMPACT_ATOMS: atom_id res chain seq x y z
N MET A 1 -1.74 -14.00 -11.54
CA MET A 1 -0.43 -13.80 -10.91
C MET A 1 -0.61 -13.87 -9.40
N PRO A 2 0.24 -14.56 -8.62
CA PRO A 2 0.05 -14.67 -7.18
C PRO A 2 0.14 -13.30 -6.48
N PRO A 3 -0.65 -13.02 -5.43
CA PRO A 3 -0.65 -11.72 -4.73
C PRO A 3 0.73 -11.29 -4.19
N TYR A 4 1.54 -12.25 -3.74
CA TYR A 4 2.90 -11.97 -3.24
C TYR A 4 3.85 -11.44 -4.33
N VAL A 5 3.60 -11.77 -5.60
CA VAL A 5 4.40 -11.29 -6.73
C VAL A 5 4.08 -9.83 -7.02
N LEU A 6 2.80 -9.43 -6.91
CA LEU A 6 2.37 -8.03 -7.02
C LEU A 6 3.01 -7.18 -5.92
N ALA A 7 2.99 -7.67 -4.67
CA ALA A 7 3.62 -7.00 -3.53
C ALA A 7 5.14 -6.84 -3.71
N ALA A 8 5.83 -7.87 -4.21
CA ALA A 8 7.27 -7.82 -4.46
C ALA A 8 7.63 -6.80 -5.57
N GLN A 9 6.86 -6.77 -6.65
CA GLN A 9 7.03 -5.81 -7.75
C GLN A 9 6.77 -4.37 -7.29
N ALA A 10 5.68 -4.15 -6.53
CA ALA A 10 5.37 -2.87 -5.92
C ALA A 10 6.50 -2.38 -5.01
N GLY A 11 6.99 -3.24 -4.11
CA GLY A 11 8.12 -2.91 -3.24
C GLY A 11 9.41 -2.61 -4.01
N GLY A 12 9.65 -3.31 -5.13
CA GLY A 12 10.76 -3.03 -6.03
C GLY A 12 10.66 -1.63 -6.67
N ALA A 13 9.48 -1.28 -7.19
CA ALA A 13 9.22 0.03 -7.80
C ALA A 13 9.38 1.18 -6.79
N VAL A 14 8.84 1.02 -5.58
CA VAL A 14 8.97 2.02 -4.50
C VAL A 14 10.44 2.20 -4.10
N ARG A 15 11.19 1.11 -3.87
CA ARG A 15 12.62 1.20 -3.51
C ARG A 15 13.45 1.84 -4.63
N HIS A 16 13.14 1.52 -5.88
CA HIS A 16 13.79 2.13 -7.03
C HIS A 16 13.51 3.64 -7.08
N LEU A 17 12.25 4.05 -6.90
CA LEU A 17 11.86 5.45 -6.86
C LEU A 17 12.54 6.21 -5.72
N CYS A 18 12.52 5.67 -4.49
CA CYS A 18 13.19 6.28 -3.34
C CYS A 18 14.69 6.47 -3.61
N ARG A 19 15.34 5.50 -4.27
CA ARG A 19 16.75 5.60 -4.64
C ARG A 19 16.97 6.73 -5.64
N ARG A 20 16.16 6.81 -6.71
CA ARG A 20 16.25 7.87 -7.72
C ARG A 20 16.07 9.26 -7.11
N MET A 21 15.07 9.43 -6.25
CA MET A 21 14.82 10.69 -5.54
C MET A 21 16.00 11.09 -4.65
N ARG A 22 16.58 10.14 -3.90
CA ARG A 22 17.75 10.41 -3.04
C ARG A 22 19.00 10.76 -3.83
N ASN A 23 19.13 10.22 -5.03
CA ASN A 23 20.27 10.48 -5.92
C ASN A 23 20.12 11.78 -6.72
N GLY A 24 18.97 12.46 -6.65
CA GLY A 24 18.70 13.66 -7.45
C GLY A 24 18.73 13.40 -8.95
N GLU A 25 18.46 12.16 -9.38
CA GLU A 25 18.50 11.81 -10.80
C GLU A 25 17.41 12.58 -11.56
N PRO A 26 17.76 13.34 -12.61
CA PRO A 26 16.76 14.02 -13.42
C PRO A 26 15.80 12.99 -14.04
N ALA A 27 14.51 13.25 -13.92
CA ALA A 27 13.47 12.40 -14.49
C ALA A 27 12.77 13.17 -15.61
N SER A 28 12.58 12.52 -16.75
CA SER A 28 11.73 13.10 -17.79
C SER A 28 10.29 13.24 -17.27
N PRO A 29 9.49 14.19 -17.78
CA PRO A 29 8.07 14.29 -17.44
C PRO A 29 7.32 12.97 -17.65
N THR A 30 7.69 12.20 -18.68
CA THR A 30 7.11 10.87 -18.96
C THR A 30 7.43 9.87 -17.86
N ASP A 31 8.66 9.88 -17.32
CA ASP A 31 9.05 8.98 -16.23
C ASP A 31 8.36 9.34 -14.92
N LEU A 32 8.16 10.64 -14.66
CA LEU A 32 7.41 11.12 -13.51
C LEU A 32 5.93 10.72 -13.61
N CYS A 33 5.29 10.91 -14.77
CA CYS A 33 3.92 10.45 -15.01
C CYS A 33 3.76 8.93 -14.82
N ARG A 34 4.69 8.13 -15.36
CA ARG A 34 4.69 6.67 -15.19
C ARG A 34 4.82 6.27 -13.73
N THR A 35 5.70 6.95 -13.00
CA THR A 35 5.92 6.72 -11.57
C THR A 35 4.67 7.04 -10.75
N LEU A 36 4.06 8.21 -10.97
CA LEU A 36 2.83 8.62 -10.29
C LEU A 36 1.68 7.64 -10.56
N GLY A 37 1.52 7.18 -11.81
CA GLY A 37 0.53 6.17 -12.16
C GLY A 37 0.75 4.82 -11.45
N ALA A 38 2.01 4.35 -11.37
CA ALA A 38 2.33 3.12 -10.65
C ALA A 38 2.05 3.23 -9.14
N LEU A 39 2.35 4.39 -8.53
CA LEU A 39 2.03 4.64 -7.13
C LEU A 39 0.52 4.72 -6.86
N GLN A 40 -0.26 5.30 -7.78
CA GLN A 40 -1.72 5.32 -7.68
C GLN A 40 -2.31 3.92 -7.73
N GLN A 41 -1.81 3.08 -8.65
CA GLN A 41 -2.23 1.69 -8.75
C GLN A 41 -1.92 0.92 -7.47
N LEU A 42 -0.69 1.06 -6.94
CA LEU A 42 -0.32 0.46 -5.66
C LEU A 42 -1.23 0.92 -4.51
N ALA A 43 -1.51 2.21 -4.44
CA ALA A 43 -2.39 2.75 -3.41
C ALA A 43 -3.82 2.18 -3.50
N GLY A 44 -4.34 2.01 -4.73
CA GLY A 44 -5.61 1.35 -4.99
C GLY A 44 -5.61 -0.14 -4.62
N ASP A 45 -4.56 -0.88 -5.00
CA ASP A 45 -4.41 -2.30 -4.66
C ASP A 45 -4.38 -2.49 -3.13
N LEU A 46 -3.66 -1.64 -2.40
CA LEU A 46 -3.65 -1.63 -0.94
C LEU A 46 -5.04 -1.33 -0.35
N ALA A 47 -5.75 -0.36 -0.93
CA ALA A 47 -7.11 -0.04 -0.47
C ALA A 47 -8.07 -1.24 -0.61
N HIS A 48 -7.85 -2.10 -1.61
CA HIS A 48 -8.68 -3.28 -1.84
C HIS A 48 -8.29 -4.48 -0.96
N VAL A 49 -6.99 -4.72 -0.75
CA VAL A 49 -6.50 -5.94 -0.10
C VAL A 49 -6.52 -5.85 1.42
N LEU A 50 -6.24 -4.67 2.00
CA LEU A 50 -6.08 -4.52 3.46
C LEU A 50 -7.34 -4.85 4.27
N PRO A 51 -8.57 -4.43 3.87
CA PRO A 51 -9.78 -4.83 4.57
C PRO A 51 -10.00 -6.36 4.56
N GLY A 52 -9.79 -7.00 3.42
CA GLY A 52 -9.92 -8.46 3.30
C GLY A 52 -8.89 -9.23 4.13
N LEU A 53 -7.69 -8.67 4.32
CA LEU A 53 -6.68 -9.27 5.20
C LEU A 53 -7.11 -9.20 6.67
N GLN A 54 -7.75 -8.12 7.10
CA GLN A 54 -8.29 -8.00 8.45
C GLN A 54 -9.39 -9.05 8.72
N GLU A 55 -10.35 -9.17 7.81
CA GLU A 55 -11.41 -10.18 7.90
C GLU A 55 -10.85 -11.60 8.00
N GLN A 56 -9.78 -11.90 7.23
CA GLN A 56 -9.12 -13.21 7.27
C GLN A 56 -8.39 -13.49 8.59
N LEU A 57 -7.79 -12.47 9.20
CA LEU A 57 -7.14 -12.60 10.51
C LEU A 57 -8.17 -12.90 11.60
N GLU A 58 -9.26 -12.12 11.65
CA GLU A 58 -10.35 -12.33 12.60
C GLU A 58 -11.01 -13.71 12.40
N ALA A 59 -11.30 -14.10 11.17
CA ALA A 59 -11.87 -15.42 10.86
C ALA A 59 -10.92 -16.58 11.19
N SER A 60 -9.60 -16.37 11.10
CA SER A 60 -8.61 -17.38 11.46
C SER A 60 -8.46 -17.53 12.97
N LEU A 61 -8.59 -16.43 13.71
CA LEU A 61 -8.63 -16.48 15.18
C LEU A 61 -9.91 -17.17 15.66
N LEU A 62 -11.07 -16.82 15.11
CA LEU A 62 -12.36 -17.46 15.42
C LEU A 62 -12.36 -18.96 15.12
N ALA A 63 -11.66 -19.38 14.05
CA ALA A 63 -11.50 -20.78 13.69
C ALA A 63 -10.40 -21.51 14.50
N GLY A 64 -9.73 -20.84 15.43
CA GLY A 64 -8.65 -21.41 16.23
C GLY A 64 -7.39 -21.77 15.44
N ARG A 65 -7.22 -21.23 14.22
CA ARG A 65 -6.05 -21.49 13.36
C ARG A 65 -4.82 -20.69 13.77
N ILE A 66 -5.00 -19.63 14.53
CA ILE A 66 -3.95 -18.76 15.09
C ILE A 66 -4.23 -18.51 16.59
N GLY A 67 -3.24 -18.02 17.33
CA GLY A 67 -3.36 -17.80 18.79
C GLY A 67 -3.22 -19.07 19.63
N THR A 68 -2.72 -20.17 19.05
CA THR A 68 -2.50 -21.43 19.79
C THR A 68 -1.42 -21.24 20.86
N GLY A 69 -1.77 -21.54 22.12
CA GLY A 69 -0.86 -21.37 23.26
C GLY A 69 -0.94 -20.01 23.94
N GLU A 70 -1.81 -19.12 23.47
CA GLU A 70 -2.11 -17.83 24.08
C GLU A 70 -3.46 -17.92 24.82
N THR A 71 -3.67 -17.02 25.79
CA THR A 71 -5.03 -16.82 26.29
C THR A 71 -5.90 -16.19 25.20
N ALA A 72 -7.22 -16.41 25.27
CA ALA A 72 -8.13 -15.81 24.29
C ALA A 72 -8.00 -14.28 24.23
N GLY A 73 -7.80 -13.62 25.39
CA GLY A 73 -7.60 -12.16 25.45
C GLY A 73 -6.34 -11.70 24.73
N GLU A 74 -5.19 -12.34 24.99
CA GLU A 74 -3.91 -11.99 24.33
C GLU A 74 -3.96 -12.16 22.82
N ALA A 75 -4.62 -13.22 22.33
CA ALA A 75 -4.76 -13.46 20.90
C ALA A 75 -5.66 -12.41 20.23
N TRP A 76 -6.74 -11.99 20.90
CA TRP A 76 -7.62 -10.92 20.43
C TRP A 76 -6.92 -9.55 20.42
N ASP A 77 -6.16 -9.22 21.46
CA ASP A 77 -5.40 -7.96 21.53
C ASP A 77 -4.40 -7.85 20.36
N LYS A 78 -3.65 -8.93 20.07
CA LYS A 78 -2.72 -8.96 18.93
C LYS A 78 -3.42 -8.81 17.59
N VAL A 79 -4.56 -9.47 17.38
CA VAL A 79 -5.34 -9.31 16.15
C VAL A 79 -5.90 -7.89 16.03
N ALA A 80 -6.32 -7.27 17.14
CA ALA A 80 -6.77 -5.89 17.17
C ALA A 80 -5.64 -4.90 16.83
N ASP A 81 -4.43 -5.11 17.36
CA ASP A 81 -3.25 -4.29 17.04
C ASP A 81 -2.91 -4.36 15.55
N VAL A 82 -2.89 -5.58 14.98
CA VAL A 82 -2.67 -5.77 13.54
C VAL A 82 -3.78 -5.11 12.74
N GLY A 83 -5.04 -5.25 13.15
CA GLY A 83 -6.17 -4.62 12.48
C GLY A 83 -6.14 -3.10 12.51
N HIS A 84 -5.71 -2.52 13.63
CA HIS A 84 -5.49 -1.08 13.72
C HIS A 84 -4.43 -0.61 12.73
N ALA A 85 -3.30 -1.32 12.64
CA ALA A 85 -2.25 -1.03 11.67
C ALA A 85 -2.73 -1.16 10.21
N LEU A 86 -3.53 -2.19 9.90
CA LEU A 86 -4.12 -2.39 8.57
C LEU A 86 -5.10 -1.27 8.21
N ALA A 87 -5.95 -0.86 9.15
CA ALA A 87 -6.89 0.25 8.97
C ALA A 87 -6.16 1.59 8.74
N GLN A 88 -5.08 1.84 9.48
CA GLN A 88 -4.25 3.03 9.29
C GLN A 88 -3.55 3.03 7.92
N ALA A 89 -3.02 1.89 7.50
CA ALA A 89 -2.41 1.73 6.19
C ALA A 89 -3.43 1.92 5.05
N HIS A 90 -4.65 1.42 5.21
CA HIS A 90 -5.75 1.62 4.28
C HIS A 90 -6.16 3.10 4.16
N ALA A 91 -6.35 3.79 5.28
CA ALA A 91 -6.66 5.23 5.26
C ALA A 91 -5.53 6.03 4.57
N SER A 92 -4.28 5.69 4.87
CA SER A 92 -3.10 6.33 4.28
C SER A 92 -3.01 6.09 2.77
N SER A 93 -3.35 4.89 2.28
CA SER A 93 -3.33 4.60 0.85
C SER A 93 -4.39 5.40 0.09
N LEU A 94 -5.59 5.58 0.66
CA LEU A 94 -6.64 6.40 0.05
C LEU A 94 -6.24 7.89 -0.08
N VAL A 95 -5.63 8.44 0.97
CA VAL A 95 -5.08 9.82 0.93
C VAL A 95 -3.99 9.90 -0.13
N MET A 96 -3.03 8.98 -0.12
CA MET A 96 -1.93 8.94 -1.09
C MET A 96 -2.45 8.86 -2.54
N ALA A 97 -3.44 8.02 -2.82
CA ALA A 97 -4.06 7.91 -4.15
C ALA A 97 -4.66 9.24 -4.64
N THR A 98 -5.20 10.05 -3.72
CA THR A 98 -5.80 11.35 -4.02
C THR A 98 -4.73 12.38 -4.35
N GLU A 99 -3.70 12.47 -3.51
CA GLU A 99 -2.57 13.39 -3.72
C GLU A 99 -1.78 13.08 -5.00
N LEU A 100 -1.58 11.80 -5.31
CA LEU A 100 -0.90 11.39 -6.53
C LEU A 100 -1.71 11.73 -7.79
N ARG A 101 -3.05 11.66 -7.72
CA ARG A 101 -3.93 12.08 -8.82
C ARG A 101 -3.84 13.59 -9.04
N ALA A 102 -3.85 14.39 -7.98
CA ALA A 102 -3.65 15.83 -8.07
C ALA A 102 -2.27 16.17 -8.67
N SER A 103 -1.22 15.50 -8.21
CA SER A 103 0.15 15.67 -8.72
C SER A 103 0.27 15.34 -10.21
N GLN A 104 -0.37 14.25 -10.66
CA GLN A 104 -0.35 13.86 -12.07
C GLN A 104 -1.05 14.89 -12.97
N ARG A 105 -2.12 15.52 -12.48
CA ARG A 105 -2.83 16.59 -13.19
C ARG A 105 -1.92 17.81 -13.40
N VAL A 106 -1.30 18.30 -12.33
CA VAL A 106 -0.39 19.45 -12.38
C VAL A 106 0.80 19.15 -13.30
N LEU A 107 1.37 17.95 -13.21
CA LEU A 107 2.47 17.55 -14.09
C LEU A 107 2.03 17.51 -15.57
N GLY A 108 0.80 17.08 -15.85
CA GLY A 108 0.23 17.12 -17.19
C GLY A 108 0.11 18.55 -17.72
N GLU A 109 -0.36 19.49 -16.90
CA GLU A 109 -0.46 20.92 -17.24
C GLU A 109 0.93 21.51 -17.56
N LEU A 110 1.95 21.20 -16.75
CA LEU A 110 3.33 21.64 -16.96
C LEU A 110 3.95 21.06 -18.25
N ALA A 111 3.60 19.83 -18.64
CA ALA A 111 4.13 19.20 -19.84
C ALA A 111 3.45 19.67 -21.15
N SER A 112 2.28 20.31 -21.05
CA SER A 112 1.53 20.88 -22.17
C SER A 112 1.75 22.39 -22.38
N SER A 113 2.53 23.02 -21.50
CA SER A 113 2.89 24.45 -21.56
C SER A 113 4.25 24.68 -22.21
#